data_AF-M3DVU9-F1
#
_entry.id   AF-M3DVU9-F1
#
_cell.length_a   1.000
_cell.length_b   1.000
_cell.length_c   1.000
_cell.angle_alpha   90.00
_cell.angle_beta   90.00
_cell.angle_gamma   90.00
#
_symmetry.space_group_name_H-M   'P 1'
#
loop_
_entity.id
_entity.type
_entity.pdbx_description
1 polymer ?
#
loop_
_entity_poly.entity_id
_entity_poly.type
_entity_poly.pdbx_seq_one_letter_code
_entity_poly.pdbx_strand_id
1 'polypeptide(L)'
;MASITGNPANVAAITTMNFGTSGAPCTSVLGNVTTVAVTPWSVVAVDYNSATGVTTGYVGNVKANVSAGVCKFTVSGKASATYTNSTGILAVNSVAGELTVSNPVNCGAVVTTSTKPTFKGNYAVKVAGTTTIPTIVGSNP
;
A
#
# COMPACT_ATOMS: atom_id res chain seq x y z
N MET A 1 14.09 -3.61 0.88
CA MET A 1 14.11 -2.22 1.39
C MET A 1 15.53 -1.90 1.78
N ALA A 2 15.96 -0.66 1.54
CA ALA A 2 17.31 -0.18 1.86
C ALA A 2 17.25 0.88 2.97
N SER A 3 18.32 0.97 3.75
CA SER A 3 18.52 2.08 4.68
C SER A 3 19.17 3.23 3.92
N ILE A 4 18.49 4.37 3.82
CA ILE A 4 18.94 5.53 3.04
C ILE A 4 18.84 6.78 3.91
N THR A 5 19.79 7.70 3.77
CA THR A 5 19.79 8.98 4.46
C THR A 5 18.80 9.97 3.82
N GLY A 6 18.26 10.89 4.62
CA GLY A 6 17.28 11.90 4.21
C GLY A 6 15.88 11.64 4.79
N ASN A 7 15.14 12.73 5.04
CA ASN A 7 13.76 12.67 5.56
C ASN A 7 12.86 13.63 4.75
N PRO A 8 11.89 13.13 3.96
CA PRO A 8 11.58 11.71 3.71
C PRO A 8 12.54 11.03 2.73
N ALA A 9 12.66 9.70 2.77
CA ALA A 9 13.49 8.90 1.87
C ALA A 9 12.72 7.72 1.23
N ASN A 10 12.95 7.47 -0.06
CA ASN A 10 12.40 6.32 -0.77
C ASN A 10 13.26 5.07 -0.52
N VAL A 11 12.73 4.11 0.24
CA VAL A 11 13.49 2.94 0.73
C VAL A 11 13.19 1.65 -0.05
N ALA A 12 12.18 1.64 -0.92
CA ALA A 12 11.92 0.54 -1.86
C ALA A 12 10.91 0.89 -2.95
N ALA A 13 10.93 0.11 -4.03
CA ALA A 13 9.87 0.06 -5.02
C ALA A 13 9.05 -1.24 -4.88
N ILE A 14 7.73 -1.13 -4.99
CA ILE A 14 6.81 -2.26 -5.14
C ILE A 14 6.54 -2.42 -6.63
N THR A 15 7.10 -3.48 -7.22
CA THR A 15 6.99 -3.77 -8.65
C THR A 15 5.84 -4.72 -8.99
N THR A 16 5.36 -5.46 -8.00
CA THR A 16 4.23 -6.39 -8.10
C THR A 16 3.35 -6.27 -6.86
N MET A 17 2.03 -6.31 -7.06
CA MET A 17 1.07 -6.39 -5.97
C MET A 17 -0.13 -7.21 -6.42
N ASN A 18 -0.49 -8.21 -5.60
CA ASN A 18 -1.57 -9.13 -5.88
C ASN A 18 -2.67 -8.91 -4.84
N PHE A 19 -3.91 -8.74 -5.31
CA PHE A 19 -5.08 -8.55 -4.48
C PHE A 19 -5.98 -9.78 -4.57
N GLY A 20 -6.14 -10.47 -3.44
CA GLY A 20 -6.83 -11.76 -3.38
C GLY A 20 -6.09 -12.86 -4.16
N THR A 21 -6.64 -14.07 -4.10
CA THR A 21 -6.21 -15.22 -4.90
C THR A 21 -7.44 -15.88 -5.55
N SER A 22 -7.25 -16.80 -6.50
CA SER A 22 -8.38 -17.56 -7.05
C SER A 22 -9.13 -18.38 -5.99
N GLY A 23 -8.44 -18.84 -4.94
CA GLY A 23 -9.04 -19.57 -3.81
C GLY A 23 -9.62 -18.68 -2.70
N ALA A 24 -9.29 -17.38 -2.70
CA ALA A 24 -9.78 -16.40 -1.74
C ALA A 24 -9.85 -15.01 -2.42
N PRO A 25 -10.79 -14.79 -3.34
CA PRO A 25 -10.91 -13.52 -4.04
C PRO A 25 -11.34 -12.42 -3.09
N CYS A 26 -10.94 -11.19 -3.37
CA CYS A 26 -11.58 -10.04 -2.73
C CYS A 26 -13.05 -9.98 -3.17
N THR A 27 -13.96 -9.70 -2.25
CA THR A 27 -15.41 -9.67 -2.51
C THR A 27 -16.02 -8.33 -2.14
N SER A 28 -17.13 -8.00 -2.78
CA SER A 28 -18.00 -6.87 -2.44
C SER A 28 -19.46 -7.28 -2.56
N VAL A 29 -20.38 -6.40 -2.16
CA VAL A 29 -21.82 -6.57 -2.42
C VAL A 29 -22.16 -6.62 -3.91
N LEU A 30 -21.25 -6.21 -4.79
CA LEU A 30 -21.37 -6.27 -6.26
C LEU A 30 -20.70 -7.52 -6.86
N GLY A 31 -20.23 -8.46 -6.03
CA GLY A 31 -19.52 -9.67 -6.43
C GLY A 31 -18.01 -9.59 -6.25
N ASN A 32 -17.29 -10.48 -6.94
CA ASN A 32 -15.83 -10.56 -6.86
C ASN A 32 -15.18 -9.27 -7.36
N VAL A 33 -14.20 -8.80 -6.59
CA VAL A 33 -13.42 -7.61 -6.87
C VAL A 33 -12.10 -8.03 -7.49
N THR A 34 -11.81 -7.50 -8.68
CA THR A 34 -10.50 -7.60 -9.31
C THR A 34 -9.79 -6.27 -9.15
N THR A 35 -8.56 -6.30 -8.67
CA THR A 35 -7.73 -5.10 -8.53
C THR A 35 -6.40 -5.35 -9.22
N VAL A 36 -6.08 -4.52 -10.22
CA VAL A 36 -4.84 -4.58 -10.97
C VAL A 36 -4.00 -3.36 -10.63
N ALA A 37 -2.87 -3.58 -9.95
CA ALA A 37 -1.93 -2.52 -9.63
C ALA A 37 -1.23 -1.99 -10.89
N VAL A 38 -1.10 -0.67 -10.98
CA VAL A 38 -0.27 0.02 -11.97
C VAL A 38 1.02 0.40 -11.24
N THR A 39 2.05 -0.42 -11.41
CA THR A 39 3.34 -0.30 -10.73
C THR A 39 4.35 0.51 -11.56
N PRO A 40 5.44 1.04 -10.96
CA PRO A 40 5.87 0.86 -9.57
C PRO A 40 5.16 1.77 -8.55
N TRP A 41 4.96 1.26 -7.34
CA TRP A 41 4.66 2.08 -6.15
C TRP A 41 5.93 2.27 -5.33
N SER A 42 6.00 3.31 -4.50
CA SER A 42 7.16 3.57 -3.63
C SER A 42 6.86 3.24 -2.17
N VAL A 43 7.87 2.84 -1.40
CA VAL A 43 7.82 2.82 0.07
C VAL A 43 8.68 3.96 0.55
N VAL A 44 8.06 4.95 1.18
CA VAL A 44 8.72 6.16 1.65
C VAL A 44 8.78 6.13 3.17
N ALA A 45 9.99 6.15 3.72
CA ALA A 45 10.25 6.31 5.14
C ALA A 45 10.25 7.80 5.48
N VAL A 46 9.58 8.15 6.59
CA VAL A 46 9.50 9.53 7.10
C VAL A 46 10.21 9.62 8.43
N ASP A 47 9.94 8.72 9.37
CA ASP A 47 10.56 8.81 10.69
C ASP A 47 10.97 7.44 11.22
N TYR A 48 12.01 7.39 12.06
CA TYR A 48 12.55 6.17 12.65
C TYR A 48 12.79 6.32 14.14
N ASN A 49 12.12 5.46 14.91
CA ASN A 49 12.32 5.33 16.34
C ASN A 49 13.37 4.25 16.63
N SER A 50 14.58 4.69 17.02
CA SER A 50 15.71 3.80 17.31
C SER A 50 15.53 2.89 18.52
N ALA A 51 14.70 3.30 19.50
CA ALA A 51 14.41 2.48 20.68
C ALA A 51 13.53 1.27 20.36
N THR A 52 12.67 1.38 19.35
CA THR A 52 11.71 0.34 18.96
C THR A 52 12.03 -0.33 17.63
N GLY A 53 12.92 0.26 16.82
CA GLY A 53 13.21 -0.21 15.46
C GLY A 53 12.03 -0.01 14.50
N VAL A 54 11.16 0.95 14.78
CA VAL A 54 9.93 1.22 14.02
C VAL A 54 10.14 2.42 13.10
N THR A 55 9.81 2.24 11.83
CA THR A 55 9.79 3.30 10.82
C THR A 55 8.37 3.67 10.45
N THR A 56 7.99 4.94 10.56
CA THR A 56 6.71 5.44 10.01
C THR A 56 6.92 6.03 8.63
N GLY A 57 5.89 5.96 7.80
CA GLY A 57 5.96 6.42 6.42
C GLY A 57 4.69 6.14 5.64
N TYR A 58 4.84 5.93 4.33
CA TYR A 58 3.71 5.62 3.46
C TYR A 58 4.13 4.84 2.21
N VAL A 59 3.19 4.11 1.64
CA VAL A 59 3.26 3.63 0.26
C VAL A 59 2.81 4.78 -0.66
N GLY A 60 3.72 5.27 -1.50
CA GLY A 60 3.48 6.35 -2.46
C GLY A 60 3.17 5.83 -3.85
N ASN A 61 2.65 6.71 -4.71
CA ASN A 61 2.25 6.40 -6.09
C ASN A 61 1.30 5.22 -6.20
N VAL A 62 0.46 5.00 -5.17
CA VAL A 62 -0.57 3.97 -5.22
C VAL A 62 -1.46 4.28 -6.40
N LYS A 63 -1.60 3.32 -7.31
CA LYS A 63 -2.51 3.38 -8.45
C LYS A 63 -2.98 1.99 -8.81
N ALA A 64 -4.28 1.77 -8.81
CA ALA A 64 -4.88 0.48 -9.18
C ALA A 64 -6.19 0.66 -9.94
N ASN A 65 -6.41 -0.20 -10.92
CA ASN A 65 -7.70 -0.32 -11.60
C ASN A 65 -8.52 -1.40 -10.89
N VAL A 66 -9.71 -1.03 -10.44
CA VAL A 66 -10.62 -1.89 -9.67
C VAL A 66 -11.86 -2.17 -10.50
N SER A 67 -12.30 -3.42 -10.53
CA SER A 67 -13.60 -3.81 -11.06
C SER A 67 -14.36 -4.73 -10.12
N ALA A 68 -15.65 -4.45 -9.94
CA ALA A 68 -16.59 -5.28 -9.19
C ALA A 68 -17.85 -5.44 -10.05
N GLY A 69 -18.00 -6.61 -10.67
CA GLY A 69 -18.99 -6.81 -11.74
C GLY A 69 -18.79 -5.81 -12.88
N VAL A 70 -19.84 -5.04 -13.19
CA VAL A 70 -19.79 -4.00 -14.24
C VAL A 70 -19.20 -2.67 -13.76
N CYS A 71 -19.12 -2.44 -12.46
CA CYS A 71 -18.54 -1.22 -11.89
C CYS A 71 -17.03 -1.26 -12.04
N LYS A 72 -16.46 -0.22 -12.65
CA LYS A 72 -15.02 -0.05 -12.86
C LYS A 72 -14.59 1.34 -12.39
N PHE A 73 -13.44 1.43 -11.74
CA PHE A 73 -12.88 2.71 -11.30
C PHE A 73 -11.37 2.60 -11.06
N THR A 74 -10.69 3.74 -10.99
CA THR A 74 -9.27 3.81 -10.63
C THR A 74 -9.13 4.39 -9.22
N VAL A 75 -8.32 3.73 -8.39
CA VAL A 75 -7.89 4.26 -7.10
C VAL A 75 -6.48 4.80 -7.23
N SER A 76 -6.23 5.99 -6.68
CA SER A 76 -4.89 6.58 -6.66
C SER A 76 -4.59 7.37 -5.38
N GLY A 77 -3.32 7.48 -5.00
CA GLY A 77 -2.89 8.36 -3.91
C GLY A 77 -1.68 7.82 -3.15
N LYS A 78 -1.73 7.98 -1.82
CA LYS A 78 -0.77 7.39 -0.88
C LYS A 78 -1.49 6.52 0.13
N ALA A 79 -0.76 5.68 0.86
CA ALA A 79 -1.31 4.90 1.95
C ALA A 79 -0.34 4.90 3.14
N SER A 80 -0.75 5.45 4.27
CA SER A 80 0.04 5.44 5.50
C SER A 80 0.46 4.03 5.90
N ALA A 81 1.71 3.88 6.35
CA ALA A 81 2.27 2.59 6.70
C ALA A 81 3.33 2.68 7.80
N THR A 82 3.55 1.57 8.48
CA THR A 82 4.58 1.40 9.50
C THR A 82 5.38 0.14 9.22
N TYR A 83 6.70 0.24 9.26
CA TYR A 83 7.60 -0.90 9.16
C TYR A 83 8.25 -1.17 10.51
N THR A 84 8.37 -2.44 10.89
CA THR A 84 8.99 -2.84 12.16
C THR A 84 10.14 -3.81 11.89
N ASN A 85 11.38 -3.40 12.22
CA ASN A 85 12.59 -4.20 11.97
C ASN A 85 12.53 -5.59 12.61
N SER A 86 12.01 -5.70 13.84
CA SER A 86 11.99 -6.97 14.59
C SER A 86 11.04 -8.02 14.01
N THR A 87 9.96 -7.60 13.36
CA THR A 87 8.97 -8.51 12.77
C THR A 87 9.09 -8.61 11.25
N GLY A 88 9.77 -7.66 10.61
CA GLY A 88 9.84 -7.55 9.16
C GLY A 88 8.49 -7.24 8.50
N ILE A 89 7.53 -6.70 9.25
CA ILE A 89 6.19 -6.40 8.76
C ILE A 89 6.10 -4.94 8.33
N LEU A 90 5.64 -4.72 7.10
CA LEU A 90 5.09 -3.45 6.63
C LEU A 90 3.57 -3.48 6.83
N ALA A 91 3.10 -2.82 7.89
CA ALA A 91 1.69 -2.64 8.19
C ALA A 91 1.18 -1.40 7.45
N VAL A 92 0.45 -1.61 6.35
CA VAL A 92 -0.27 -0.55 5.66
C VAL A 92 -1.61 -0.36 6.35
N ASN A 93 -1.93 0.86 6.76
CA ASN A 93 -3.18 1.21 7.43
C ASN A 93 -3.60 2.62 7.01
N SER A 94 -3.98 2.75 5.74
CA SER A 94 -4.36 4.05 5.20
C SER A 94 -5.63 4.58 5.86
N VAL A 95 -5.74 5.90 5.91
CA VAL A 95 -6.94 6.59 6.40
C VAL A 95 -7.78 7.14 5.23
N ALA A 96 -9.06 7.42 5.49
CA ALA A 96 -9.93 8.01 4.49
C ALA A 96 -9.37 9.37 4.03
N GLY A 97 -9.32 9.58 2.72
CA GLY A 97 -8.77 10.78 2.11
C GLY A 97 -7.36 10.63 1.55
N GLU A 98 -6.60 9.60 1.95
CA GLU A 98 -5.27 9.35 1.36
C GLU A 98 -5.34 8.76 -0.06
N LEU A 99 -6.43 8.04 -0.33
CA LEU A 99 -6.74 7.47 -1.64
C LEU A 99 -8.00 8.12 -2.20
N THR A 100 -8.01 8.31 -3.52
CA THR A 100 -9.11 8.92 -4.27
C THR A 100 -9.58 8.01 -5.38
N VAL A 101 -10.86 8.14 -5.73
CA VAL A 101 -11.47 7.44 -6.86
C VAL A 101 -11.52 8.37 -8.06
N SER A 102 -11.17 7.84 -9.23
CA SER A 102 -11.32 8.49 -10.53
C SER A 102 -11.95 7.55 -11.55
N ASN A 103 -12.56 8.12 -12.58
CA ASN A 103 -13.18 7.39 -13.70
C ASN A 103 -14.16 6.27 -13.29
N PRO A 104 -15.11 6.52 -12.37
CA PRO A 104 -16.13 5.51 -12.07
C PRO A 104 -17.04 5.30 -13.29
N VAL A 105 -17.22 4.04 -13.69
CA VAL A 105 -18.06 3.62 -14.82
C VAL A 105 -19.00 2.54 -14.31
N ASN A 106 -20.31 2.71 -14.55
CA ASN A 106 -21.36 1.76 -14.16
C ASN A 106 -21.39 1.40 -12.66
N CYS A 107 -21.01 2.34 -11.79
CA CYS A 107 -20.95 2.13 -10.35
C CYS A 107 -22.18 2.64 -9.59
N GLY A 108 -23.16 3.25 -10.29
CA GLY A 108 -24.32 3.88 -9.67
C GLY A 108 -23.92 4.91 -8.63
N ALA A 109 -24.61 4.91 -7.49
CA ALA A 109 -24.28 5.75 -6.34
C ALA A 109 -23.28 5.11 -5.36
N VAL A 110 -22.85 3.86 -5.61
CA VAL A 110 -22.03 3.09 -4.66
C VAL A 110 -20.57 3.56 -4.65
N VAL A 111 -20.01 3.77 -5.83
CA VAL A 111 -18.64 4.28 -6.00
C VAL A 111 -18.67 5.52 -6.86
N THR A 112 -18.26 6.64 -6.28
CA THR A 112 -18.20 7.95 -6.91
C THR A 112 -16.83 8.57 -6.66
N THR A 113 -16.56 9.73 -7.25
CA THR A 113 -15.33 10.50 -6.96
C THR A 113 -15.26 11.04 -5.52
N SER A 114 -16.39 11.08 -4.80
CA SER A 114 -16.40 11.43 -3.37
C SER A 114 -16.02 10.24 -2.47
N THR A 115 -16.13 9.00 -2.95
CA THR A 115 -15.71 7.79 -2.22
C THR A 115 -14.25 7.88 -1.81
N LYS A 116 -13.97 7.57 -0.53
CA LYS A 116 -12.63 7.60 0.08
C LYS A 116 -12.20 6.18 0.47
N PRO A 117 -11.67 5.38 -0.47
CA PRO A 117 -11.24 4.03 -0.18
C PRO A 117 -10.07 4.02 0.82
N THR A 118 -9.91 2.90 1.52
CA THR A 118 -8.75 2.65 2.37
C THR A 118 -8.01 1.40 1.91
N PHE A 119 -6.72 1.38 2.16
CA PHE A 119 -5.85 0.25 1.90
C PHE A 119 -5.23 -0.19 3.22
N LYS A 120 -5.54 -1.43 3.62
CA LYS A 120 -5.07 -2.02 4.87
C LYS A 120 -4.52 -3.42 4.63
N GLY A 121 -3.38 -3.73 5.26
CA GLY A 121 -2.77 -5.06 5.15
C GLY A 121 -1.41 -5.12 5.84
N ASN A 122 -1.05 -6.32 6.30
CA ASN A 122 0.26 -6.60 6.89
C ASN A 122 1.08 -7.43 5.90
N TYR A 123 2.22 -6.88 5.47
CA TYR A 123 3.08 -7.52 4.47
C TYR A 123 4.41 -7.92 5.10
N ALA A 124 4.74 -9.21 5.04
CA ALA A 124 6.07 -9.68 5.40
C ALA A 124 7.08 -9.26 4.32
N VAL A 125 8.11 -8.51 4.70
CA VAL A 125 9.12 -7.99 3.80
C VAL A 125 10.43 -8.77 3.96
N LYS A 126 11.02 -9.15 2.82
CA LYS A 126 12.28 -9.88 2.74
C LYS A 126 13.19 -9.22 1.70
N VAL A 127 14.50 -9.39 1.88
CA VAL A 127 15.47 -9.07 0.82
C VAL A 127 15.27 -10.07 -0.32
N ALA A 128 15.18 -9.56 -1.56
CA ALA A 128 14.89 -10.38 -2.74
C ALA A 128 15.85 -11.56 -2.86
N GLY A 129 15.31 -12.75 -3.14
CA GLY A 129 16.08 -13.99 -3.23
C GLY A 129 16.53 -14.57 -1.89
N THR A 130 16.11 -14.01 -0.75
CA THR A 130 16.50 -14.48 0.58
C THR A 130 15.30 -14.56 1.54
N THR A 131 15.53 -15.12 2.73
CA THR A 131 14.58 -15.06 3.85
C THR A 131 14.88 -13.91 4.82
N THR A 132 15.89 -13.10 4.53
CA THR A 132 16.41 -12.07 5.43
C THR A 132 15.44 -10.90 5.54
N ILE A 133 15.10 -10.51 6.76
CA ILE A 133 14.32 -9.31 7.05
C ILE A 133 15.22 -8.07 6.84
N PRO A 134 14.82 -7.11 6.00
CA PRO A 134 15.61 -5.89 5.82
C PRO A 134 15.52 -5.00 7.06
N THR A 135 16.60 -4.31 7.39
CA THR A 135 16.61 -3.33 8.50
C THR A 135 16.69 -1.92 7.94
N ILE A 136 15.82 -1.04 8.43
CA ILE A 136 15.94 0.40 8.22
C ILE A 136 16.54 1.00 9.49
N VAL A 137 17.57 1.81 9.34
CA VAL A 137 18.14 2.63 10.42
C VAL A 137 18.14 4.09 9.99
N GLY A 138 17.87 4.98 10.93
CA GLY A 138 17.91 6.42 10.74
C GLY A 138 18.17 7.13 12.05
N SER A 139 18.36 8.43 11.99
CA SER A 139 18.33 9.31 13.17
C SER A 139 17.05 10.12 13.09
N ASN A 140 16.25 10.10 14.17
CA ASN A 140 15.21 11.10 14.37
C ASN A 140 15.89 12.49 14.35
N PRO A 141 15.35 13.49 13.64
CA PRO A 141 15.86 14.86 13.74
C PRO A 141 15.81 15.39 15.18
#